data_AF-A0A7L5BLA0-F1
#
_entry.id   AF-A0A7L5BLA0-F1
#
_cell.length_a   1.000
_cell.length_b   1.000
_cell.length_c   1.000
_cell.angle_alpha   90.00
_cell.angle_beta   90.00
_cell.angle_gamma   90.00
#
_symmetry.space_group_name_H-M   'P 1'
#
loop_
_entity.id
_entity.type
_entity.pdbx_description
1 polymer ?
#
loop_
_entity_poly.entity_id
_entity_poly.type
_entity_poly.pdbx_seq_one_letter_code
_entity_poly.pdbx_strand_id
1 'polypeptide(L)'
;MKADCQPEIDALAKIKPHAIITTNYDEMLEMIFPDHERIVGQQLLKGQQVCIGELYKIHGCVTDHDSLVFTKDDYAEWQKKKKFLSAKLLTFFNEHPLIFIGYNAGDPNIKAILSDIDEALPEKGGMIPNVYILQWDPNLKDDSWPQRDRIIPTEDDRSVRVKMIVASDFSWVFDAFAANPALAHVNTKVLRALMARSYELVRTDIPRMTVEADFKMLTSAVESSDSFARLFGIANINNYSAAGAYHPISLTEVGKALGYKGWHSADSLIYRVSQKKGVDIKKSDNRYHRAEKVNKTVFHKYSADAIELLRKERDGEEYELDMGIPAEAK
;
A
#
# COMPACT_ATOMS: atom_id res chain seq x y z
N MET A 1 -24.61 2.28 -2.44
CA MET A 1 -24.70 0.86 -2.86
C MET A 1 -25.87 0.23 -2.13
N LYS A 2 -26.56 -0.77 -2.71
CA LYS A 2 -27.59 -1.52 -1.98
C LYS A 2 -26.93 -2.22 -0.78
N ALA A 3 -27.58 -2.20 0.39
CA ALA A 3 -27.07 -2.80 1.62
C ALA A 3 -26.75 -4.30 1.49
N ASP A 4 -27.37 -4.96 0.51
CA ASP A 4 -27.30 -6.42 0.30
C ASP A 4 -25.92 -6.90 -0.19
N CYS A 5 -25.08 -6.05 -0.79
CA CYS A 5 -23.77 -6.45 -1.33
C CYS A 5 -22.60 -6.16 -0.37
N GLN A 6 -22.84 -5.51 0.77
CA GLN A 6 -21.78 -5.14 1.72
C GLN A 6 -20.97 -6.35 2.24
N PRO A 7 -21.60 -7.49 2.63
CA PRO A 7 -20.86 -8.64 3.13
C PRO A 7 -19.85 -9.21 2.13
N GLU A 8 -20.24 -9.25 0.85
CA GLU A 8 -19.39 -9.74 -0.23
C GLU A 8 -18.19 -8.81 -0.47
N ILE A 9 -18.40 -7.49 -0.40
CA ILE A 9 -17.33 -6.49 -0.51
C ILE A 9 -16.36 -6.60 0.65
N ASP A 10 -16.88 -6.79 1.87
CA ASP A 10 -16.05 -6.97 3.06
C ASP A 10 -15.20 -8.25 2.96
N ALA A 11 -15.74 -9.31 2.36
CA ALA A 11 -14.98 -10.53 2.05
C ALA A 11 -13.90 -10.28 0.98
N LEU A 12 -14.23 -9.56 -0.09
CA LEU A 12 -13.29 -9.18 -1.15
C LEU A 12 -12.09 -8.38 -0.59
N ALA A 13 -12.34 -7.44 0.33
CA ALA A 13 -11.30 -6.64 0.97
C ALA A 13 -10.27 -7.49 1.74
N LYS A 14 -10.67 -8.66 2.27
CA LYS A 14 -9.79 -9.55 3.05
C LYS A 14 -8.78 -10.31 2.20
N ILE A 15 -8.94 -10.37 0.88
CA ILE A 15 -8.01 -11.08 -0.02
C ILE A 15 -6.60 -10.49 0.06
N LYS A 16 -6.48 -9.15 0.22
CA LYS A 16 -5.20 -8.42 0.19
C LYS A 16 -4.25 -8.89 -0.92
N PRO A 17 -4.70 -8.82 -2.19
CA PRO A 17 -3.95 -9.38 -3.31
C PRO A 17 -2.59 -8.70 -3.50
N HIS A 18 -1.60 -9.45 -3.98
CA HIS A 18 -0.28 -8.91 -4.31
C HIS A 18 -0.36 -7.80 -5.35
N ALA A 19 -1.18 -8.00 -6.39
CA ALA A 19 -1.48 -7.00 -7.39
C ALA A 19 -2.94 -7.14 -7.85
N ILE A 20 -3.54 -6.02 -8.24
CA ILE A 20 -4.89 -5.96 -8.82
C ILE A 20 -4.73 -5.40 -10.22
N ILE A 21 -5.34 -6.04 -11.22
CA ILE A 21 -5.37 -5.54 -12.59
C ILE A 21 -6.82 -5.41 -13.02
N THR A 22 -7.19 -4.23 -13.52
CA THR A 22 -8.57 -3.93 -13.92
C THR A 22 -8.62 -3.16 -15.24
N THR A 23 -9.64 -3.49 -16.03
CA THR A 23 -10.06 -2.73 -17.22
C THR A 23 -11.17 -1.73 -16.88
N ASN A 24 -11.66 -1.72 -15.64
CA ASN A 24 -12.68 -0.79 -15.18
C ASN A 24 -12.10 0.61 -14.97
N TYR A 25 -12.91 1.62 -15.26
CA TYR A 25 -12.50 3.02 -15.18
C TYR A 25 -12.78 3.66 -13.80
N ASP A 26 -13.79 3.17 -13.08
CA ASP A 26 -14.27 3.69 -11.79
C ASP A 26 -13.30 3.45 -10.62
N GLU A 27 -13.47 4.16 -9.51
CA GLU A 27 -12.58 4.11 -8.35
C GLU A 27 -13.00 3.11 -7.25
N MET A 28 -13.89 2.15 -7.55
CA MET A 28 -14.42 1.24 -6.52
C MET A 28 -13.33 0.39 -5.87
N LEU A 29 -12.37 -0.11 -6.65
CA LEU A 29 -11.29 -0.95 -6.14
C LEU A 29 -10.32 -0.16 -5.26
N GLU A 30 -10.10 1.12 -5.54
CA GLU A 30 -9.31 2.02 -4.70
C GLU A 30 -9.97 2.27 -3.35
N MET A 31 -11.30 2.27 -3.29
CA MET A 31 -12.04 2.37 -2.03
C MET A 31 -11.96 1.07 -1.22
N ILE A 32 -12.00 -0.09 -1.88
CA ILE A 32 -11.92 -1.41 -1.23
C ILE A 32 -10.49 -1.72 -0.76
N PHE A 33 -9.49 -1.28 -1.53
CA PHE A 33 -8.06 -1.55 -1.30
C PHE A 33 -7.26 -0.24 -1.15
N PRO A 34 -7.46 0.53 -0.08
CA PRO A 34 -6.85 1.86 0.09
C PRO A 34 -5.33 1.82 0.28
N ASP A 35 -4.78 0.69 0.71
CA ASP A 35 -3.33 0.51 0.86
C ASP A 35 -2.62 0.23 -0.48
N HIS A 36 -3.37 -0.06 -1.55
CA HIS A 36 -2.81 -0.35 -2.86
C HIS A 36 -2.48 0.94 -3.62
N GLU A 37 -1.32 0.94 -4.29
CA GLU A 37 -0.89 2.07 -5.09
C GLU A 37 -1.51 2.02 -6.47
N ARG A 38 -2.35 3.02 -6.78
CA ARG A 38 -2.99 3.15 -8.08
C ARG A 38 -1.98 3.53 -9.16
N ILE A 39 -1.89 2.71 -10.20
CA ILE A 39 -1.07 2.92 -11.39
C ILE A 39 -2.00 2.98 -12.61
N VAL A 40 -2.04 4.14 -13.26
CA VAL A 40 -2.95 4.39 -14.39
C VAL A 40 -2.20 4.31 -15.73
N GLY A 41 -2.74 3.51 -16.65
CA GLY A 41 -2.23 3.39 -18.01
C GLY A 41 -0.73 3.07 -18.08
N GLN A 42 0.03 3.94 -18.74
CA GLN A 42 1.47 3.74 -19.04
C GLN A 42 2.41 4.29 -17.96
N GLN A 43 1.91 4.71 -16.80
CA GLN A 43 2.76 5.09 -15.66
C GLN A 43 3.66 3.94 -15.19
N LEU A 44 3.36 2.70 -15.61
CA LEU A 44 4.20 1.50 -15.57
C LEU A 44 5.68 1.74 -15.94
N LEU A 45 5.97 2.64 -16.88
CA LEU A 45 7.32 2.85 -17.41
C LEU A 45 8.14 3.90 -16.65
N LYS A 46 7.56 4.58 -15.64
CA LYS A 46 8.11 5.83 -15.08
C LYS A 46 8.71 5.72 -13.66
N GLY A 47 8.83 4.55 -13.05
CA GLY A 47 9.31 4.46 -11.65
C GLY A 47 10.03 3.17 -11.26
N GLN A 48 10.72 3.23 -10.11
CA GLN A 48 11.15 2.03 -9.38
C GLN A 48 9.89 1.35 -8.84
N GLN A 49 9.47 0.28 -9.50
CA GLN A 49 8.26 -0.42 -9.11
C GLN A 49 8.61 -1.47 -8.07
N VAL A 50 7.96 -1.36 -6.92
CA VAL A 50 7.94 -2.42 -5.93
C VAL A 50 6.73 -3.28 -6.22
N CYS A 51 6.93 -4.58 -6.39
CA CYS A 51 5.91 -5.50 -6.90
C CYS A 51 4.67 -5.66 -6.01
N ILE A 52 4.66 -5.16 -4.76
CA ILE A 52 3.63 -5.50 -3.76
C ILE A 52 2.60 -4.38 -3.59
N GLY A 53 1.33 -4.76 -3.66
CA GLY A 53 0.17 -3.93 -3.38
C GLY A 53 -0.05 -2.88 -4.47
N GLU A 54 0.04 -3.25 -5.74
CA GLU A 54 -0.17 -2.36 -6.87
C GLU A 54 -1.58 -2.58 -7.46
N LEU A 55 -2.26 -1.50 -7.85
CA LEU A 55 -3.56 -1.53 -8.53
C LEU A 55 -3.41 -0.92 -9.93
N TYR A 56 -3.45 -1.77 -10.94
CA TYR A 56 -3.26 -1.44 -12.34
C TYR A 56 -4.57 -1.17 -13.04
N LYS A 57 -4.75 0.06 -13.50
CA LYS A 57 -5.89 0.44 -14.36
C LYS A 57 -5.42 0.54 -15.79
N ILE A 58 -5.49 -0.60 -16.49
CA ILE A 58 -4.82 -0.78 -17.77
C ILE A 58 -5.54 -0.09 -18.93
N HIS A 59 -6.81 0.27 -18.74
CA HIS A 59 -7.61 1.07 -19.68
C HIS A 59 -7.84 2.52 -19.19
N GLY A 60 -7.05 2.99 -18.24
CA GLY A 60 -7.17 4.35 -17.70
C GLY A 60 -8.10 4.46 -16.49
N CYS A 61 -8.35 5.69 -16.05
CA CYS A 61 -9.14 6.01 -14.86
C CYS A 61 -10.06 7.21 -15.11
N VAL A 62 -11.26 7.22 -14.53
CA VAL A 62 -12.17 8.37 -14.59
C VAL A 62 -11.57 9.68 -14.04
N THR A 63 -10.56 9.59 -13.16
CA THR A 63 -9.86 10.78 -12.66
C THR A 63 -8.85 11.36 -13.64
N ASP A 64 -8.46 10.59 -14.66
CA ASP A 64 -7.50 10.96 -15.69
C ASP A 64 -8.09 10.64 -17.06
N HIS A 65 -8.95 11.54 -17.55
CA HIS A 65 -9.76 11.32 -18.75
C HIS A 65 -8.91 11.03 -20.00
N ASP A 66 -7.72 11.64 -20.12
CA ASP A 66 -6.83 11.45 -21.27
C ASP A 66 -6.16 10.06 -21.28
N SER A 67 -6.25 9.32 -20.18
CA SER A 67 -5.72 7.95 -20.06
C SER A 67 -6.71 6.87 -20.52
N LEU A 68 -7.97 7.24 -20.77
CA LEU A 68 -9.05 6.28 -21.03
C LEU A 68 -8.88 5.58 -22.38
N VAL A 69 -8.98 4.26 -22.37
CA VAL A 69 -9.02 3.42 -23.58
C VAL A 69 -10.47 3.03 -23.82
N PHE A 70 -11.11 3.63 -24.83
CA PHE A 70 -12.54 3.43 -25.09
C PHE A 70 -12.89 3.28 -26.57
N THR A 71 -12.23 4.03 -27.44
CA THR A 71 -12.46 3.98 -28.90
C THR A 71 -11.61 2.89 -29.56
N LYS A 72 -11.99 2.49 -30.78
CA LYS A 72 -11.22 1.50 -31.56
C LYS A 72 -9.76 1.94 -31.76
N ASP A 73 -9.53 3.23 -31.98
CA ASP A 73 -8.19 3.77 -32.17
C ASP A 73 -7.38 3.68 -30.88
N ASP A 74 -8.01 3.96 -29.73
CA ASP A 74 -7.37 3.80 -28.41
C ASP A 74 -6.97 2.33 -28.19
N TYR A 75 -7.84 1.38 -28.53
CA TYR A 75 -7.52 -0.05 -28.42
C TYR A 75 -6.36 -0.45 -29.34
N ALA A 76 -6.31 0.07 -30.57
CA ALA A 76 -5.21 -0.18 -31.50
C ALA A 76 -3.88 0.41 -31.00
N GLU A 77 -3.92 1.58 -30.38
CA GLU A 77 -2.76 2.21 -29.76
C GLU A 77 -2.32 1.46 -28.50
N TRP A 78 -3.26 1.08 -27.64
CA TRP A 78 -3.02 0.29 -26.45
C TRP A 78 -2.36 -1.05 -26.78
N GLN A 79 -2.86 -1.78 -27.77
CA GLN A 79 -2.28 -3.06 -28.23
C GLN A 79 -0.82 -2.92 -28.67
N LYS A 80 -0.43 -1.79 -29.28
CA LYS A 80 0.97 -1.55 -29.65
C LYS A 80 1.85 -1.29 -28.43
N LYS A 81 1.30 -0.67 -27.39
CA LYS A 81 2.03 -0.20 -26.20
C LYS A 81 1.99 -1.18 -25.02
N LYS A 82 1.10 -2.19 -25.03
CA LYS A 82 0.91 -3.14 -23.92
C LYS A 82 2.06 -4.10 -23.64
N LYS A 83 3.12 -4.14 -24.47
CA LYS A 83 4.20 -5.15 -24.39
C LYS A 83 4.84 -5.27 -23.00
N PHE A 84 5.06 -4.15 -22.32
CA PHE A 84 5.61 -4.14 -20.97
C PHE A 84 4.62 -4.72 -19.94
N LEU A 85 3.34 -4.38 -20.07
CA LEU A 85 2.30 -4.93 -19.22
C LEU A 85 2.19 -6.45 -19.41
N SER A 86 2.18 -6.95 -20.65
CA SER A 86 2.22 -8.40 -20.92
C SER A 86 3.42 -9.07 -20.24
N ALA A 87 4.62 -8.50 -20.32
CA ALA A 87 5.79 -9.06 -19.64
C ALA A 87 5.62 -9.12 -18.11
N LYS A 88 5.06 -8.07 -17.49
CA LYS A 88 4.81 -8.05 -16.04
C LYS A 88 3.72 -9.04 -15.63
N LEU A 89 2.67 -9.15 -16.44
CA LEU A 89 1.60 -10.14 -16.24
C LEU A 89 2.18 -11.55 -16.26
N LEU A 90 3.03 -11.89 -17.23
CA LEU A 90 3.73 -13.18 -17.31
C LEU A 90 4.52 -13.50 -16.03
N THR A 91 5.22 -12.51 -15.46
CA THR A 91 5.91 -12.68 -14.17
C THR A 91 4.92 -13.01 -13.04
N PHE A 92 3.82 -12.26 -12.93
CA PHE A 92 2.80 -12.52 -11.91
C PHE A 92 2.16 -13.91 -12.04
N PHE A 93 1.95 -14.38 -13.28
CA PHE A 93 1.41 -15.74 -13.53
C PHE A 93 2.29 -16.85 -12.99
N ASN A 94 3.61 -16.67 -13.06
CA ASN A 94 4.55 -17.66 -12.54
C ASN A 94 4.71 -17.59 -11.02
N GLU A 95 4.60 -16.39 -10.44
CA GLU A 95 4.88 -16.16 -9.02
C GLU A 95 3.67 -16.28 -8.10
N HIS A 96 2.45 -16.09 -8.62
CA HIS A 96 1.24 -15.98 -7.82
C HIS A 96 0.06 -16.80 -8.40
N PRO A 97 -0.91 -17.20 -7.55
CA PRO A 97 -2.22 -17.62 -8.03
C PRO A 97 -3.01 -16.44 -8.61
N LEU A 98 -3.73 -16.66 -9.71
CA LEU A 98 -4.57 -15.65 -10.35
C LEU A 98 -6.04 -16.04 -10.35
N ILE A 99 -6.88 -15.04 -10.09
CA ILE A 99 -8.33 -15.14 -10.15
C ILE A 99 -8.88 -14.06 -11.10
N PHE A 100 -9.60 -14.49 -12.13
CA PHE A 100 -10.34 -13.61 -13.02
C PHE A 100 -11.77 -13.44 -12.49
N ILE A 101 -12.18 -12.19 -12.27
CA ILE A 101 -13.49 -11.82 -11.73
C ILE A 101 -14.18 -10.86 -12.70
N GLY A 102 -15.46 -11.10 -13.00
CA GLY A 102 -16.24 -10.22 -13.87
C GLY A 102 -16.01 -10.42 -15.37
N TYR A 103 -15.33 -11.49 -15.76
CA TYR A 103 -15.08 -11.82 -17.16
C TYR A 103 -15.69 -13.17 -17.54
N ASN A 104 -16.08 -13.29 -18.81
CA ASN A 104 -16.39 -14.57 -19.40
C ASN A 104 -15.09 -15.25 -19.85
N ALA A 105 -14.96 -16.57 -19.71
CA ALA A 105 -13.84 -17.33 -20.26
C ALA A 105 -13.69 -17.21 -21.79
N GLY A 106 -14.73 -16.73 -22.49
CA GLY A 106 -14.68 -16.40 -23.92
C GLY A 106 -14.08 -15.02 -24.26
N ASP A 107 -13.79 -14.17 -23.26
CA ASP A 107 -13.35 -12.79 -23.45
C ASP A 107 -12.02 -12.70 -24.24
N PRO A 108 -11.92 -11.86 -25.28
CA PRO A 108 -10.71 -11.73 -26.08
C PRO A 108 -9.47 -11.30 -25.29
N ASN A 109 -9.61 -10.48 -24.25
CA ASN A 109 -8.49 -10.06 -23.41
C ASN A 109 -8.00 -11.21 -22.53
N ILE A 110 -8.92 -11.98 -21.95
CA ILE A 110 -8.56 -13.21 -21.21
C ILE A 110 -7.86 -14.20 -22.14
N LYS A 111 -8.39 -14.44 -23.34
CA LYS A 111 -7.78 -15.35 -24.32
C LYS A 111 -6.37 -14.90 -24.69
N ALA A 112 -6.17 -13.62 -24.97
CA ALA A 112 -4.85 -13.07 -25.28
C ALA A 112 -3.86 -13.29 -24.13
N ILE A 113 -4.29 -12.99 -22.90
CA ILE A 113 -3.49 -13.21 -21.69
C ILE A 113 -3.15 -14.69 -21.49
N LEU A 114 -4.12 -15.59 -21.65
CA LEU A 114 -3.90 -17.05 -21.52
C LEU A 114 -3.01 -17.61 -22.63
N SER A 115 -3.10 -17.05 -23.84
CA SER A 115 -2.22 -17.40 -24.97
C SER A 115 -0.77 -17.02 -24.67
N ASP A 116 -0.55 -15.78 -24.19
CA ASP A 116 0.79 -15.32 -23.77
C ASP A 116 1.39 -16.27 -22.70
N ILE A 117 0.57 -16.74 -21.75
CA ILE A 117 1.04 -17.68 -20.70
C ILE A 117 1.37 -19.05 -21.27
N ASP A 118 0.49 -19.61 -22.10
CA ASP A 118 0.70 -20.93 -22.72
C ASP A 118 2.00 -20.94 -23.53
N GLU A 119 2.28 -19.88 -24.28
CA GLU A 119 3.56 -19.72 -24.98
C GLU A 119 4.78 -19.73 -24.06
N ALA A 120 4.65 -19.19 -22.85
CA ALA A 120 5.72 -19.18 -21.86
C ALA A 120 5.89 -20.52 -21.13
N LEU A 121 4.92 -21.44 -21.21
CA LEU A 121 5.00 -22.74 -20.55
C LEU A 121 5.88 -23.74 -21.33
N PRO A 122 6.68 -24.55 -20.62
CA PRO A 122 7.58 -25.51 -21.25
C PRO A 122 6.85 -26.67 -21.94
N GLU A 123 5.64 -27.03 -21.47
CA GLU A 123 4.80 -28.07 -22.06
C GLU A 123 3.59 -27.46 -22.76
N LYS A 124 3.35 -27.86 -24.02
CA LYS A 124 2.24 -27.36 -24.84
C LYS A 124 0.90 -27.89 -24.34
N GLY A 125 -0.10 -27.00 -24.21
CA GLY A 125 -1.50 -27.39 -24.04
C GLY A 125 -1.85 -28.01 -22.69
N GLY A 126 -1.04 -27.71 -21.66
CA GLY A 126 -1.22 -28.23 -20.31
C GLY A 126 -2.33 -27.53 -19.51
N MET A 127 -2.55 -28.04 -18.29
CA MET A 127 -3.33 -27.33 -17.28
C MET A 127 -2.45 -26.24 -16.67
N ILE A 128 -2.97 -25.02 -16.55
CA ILE A 128 -2.34 -23.97 -15.76
C ILE A 128 -2.86 -24.10 -14.33
N PRO A 129 -2.07 -24.67 -13.38
CA PRO A 129 -2.60 -25.07 -12.08
C PRO A 129 -3.05 -23.89 -11.22
N ASN A 130 -2.51 -22.70 -11.46
CA ASN A 130 -2.65 -21.52 -10.60
C ASN A 130 -3.58 -20.44 -11.16
N VAL A 131 -4.38 -20.75 -12.19
CA VAL A 131 -5.33 -19.80 -12.79
C VAL A 131 -6.77 -20.26 -12.57
N TYR A 132 -7.58 -19.36 -12.01
CA TYR A 132 -8.99 -19.56 -11.70
C TYR A 132 -9.84 -18.51 -12.41
N ILE A 133 -10.97 -18.93 -12.99
CA ILE A 133 -12.00 -18.02 -13.49
C ILE A 133 -13.22 -18.16 -12.60
N LEU A 134 -13.62 -17.05 -11.98
CA LEU A 134 -14.80 -16.96 -11.13
C LEU A 134 -16.02 -16.59 -11.99
N GLN A 135 -17.01 -17.48 -12.02
CA GLN A 135 -18.24 -17.34 -12.80
C GLN A 135 -19.45 -17.29 -11.88
N TRP A 136 -20.28 -16.27 -12.09
CA TRP A 136 -21.58 -16.17 -11.43
C TRP A 136 -22.60 -17.10 -12.11
N ASP A 137 -23.30 -17.91 -11.31
CA ASP A 137 -24.48 -18.65 -11.75
C ASP A 137 -25.59 -18.55 -10.69
N PRO A 138 -26.64 -17.75 -10.92
CA PRO A 138 -27.72 -17.58 -9.94
C PRO A 138 -28.61 -18.81 -9.81
N ASN A 139 -28.53 -19.78 -10.72
CA ASN A 139 -29.33 -20.99 -10.70
C ASN A 139 -28.62 -22.18 -10.04
N LEU A 140 -27.41 -21.95 -9.49
CA LEU A 140 -26.64 -22.97 -8.82
C LEU A 140 -27.36 -23.42 -7.54
N LYS A 141 -27.54 -24.74 -7.41
CA LYS A 141 -28.17 -25.41 -6.27
C LYS A 141 -27.17 -26.32 -5.56
N ASP A 142 -27.47 -26.74 -4.34
CA ASP A 142 -26.59 -27.63 -3.55
C ASP A 142 -26.30 -28.98 -4.22
N ASP A 143 -27.23 -29.47 -5.06
CA ASP A 143 -27.09 -30.71 -5.84
C ASP A 143 -26.46 -30.49 -7.23
N SER A 144 -26.10 -29.25 -7.57
CA SER A 144 -25.48 -28.92 -8.86
C SER A 144 -24.04 -29.42 -8.93
N TRP A 145 -23.64 -29.89 -10.11
CA TRP A 145 -22.26 -30.30 -10.40
C TRP A 145 -21.65 -29.37 -11.45
N PRO A 146 -21.24 -28.15 -11.07
CA PRO A 146 -20.70 -27.18 -12.02
C PRO A 146 -19.39 -27.67 -12.64
N GLN A 147 -19.11 -27.19 -13.85
CA GLN A 147 -17.83 -27.44 -14.52
C GLN A 147 -16.68 -26.86 -13.67
N ARG A 148 -15.66 -27.68 -13.43
CA ARG A 148 -14.48 -27.32 -12.60
C ARG A 148 -13.28 -26.89 -13.43
N ASP A 149 -13.31 -27.18 -14.72
CA ASP A 149 -12.31 -26.78 -15.68
C ASP A 149 -12.97 -26.42 -17.02
N ARG A 150 -12.26 -25.61 -17.79
CA ARG A 150 -12.65 -25.24 -19.14
C ARG A 150 -11.45 -25.24 -20.04
N ILE A 151 -11.62 -25.78 -21.24
CA ILE A 151 -10.64 -25.68 -22.31
C ILE A 151 -10.91 -24.40 -23.08
N ILE A 152 -9.89 -23.55 -23.18
CA ILE A 152 -9.94 -22.30 -23.92
C ILE A 152 -8.98 -22.44 -25.10
N PRO A 153 -9.45 -22.29 -26.35
CA PRO A 153 -8.56 -22.26 -27.49
C PRO A 153 -7.70 -21.00 -27.43
N THR A 154 -6.40 -21.17 -27.63
CA THR A 154 -5.40 -20.12 -27.75
C THR A 154 -4.96 -20.00 -29.22
N GLU A 155 -4.04 -19.09 -29.53
CA GLU A 155 -3.53 -18.94 -30.90
C GLU A 155 -2.74 -20.20 -31.33
N ASP A 156 -2.62 -20.44 -32.63
CA ASP A 156 -1.84 -21.54 -33.25
C ASP A 156 -2.24 -23.00 -32.91
N ASP A 157 -3.55 -23.31 -32.90
CA ASP A 157 -4.09 -24.67 -32.64
C ASP A 157 -3.76 -25.20 -31.23
N ARG A 158 -3.46 -24.27 -30.32
CA ARG A 158 -3.19 -24.56 -28.91
C ARG A 158 -4.46 -24.44 -28.09
N SER A 159 -4.49 -25.11 -26.95
CA SER A 159 -5.62 -25.02 -26.02
C SER A 159 -5.15 -25.10 -24.58
N VAL A 160 -5.67 -24.23 -23.73
CA VAL A 160 -5.29 -24.16 -22.32
C VAL A 160 -6.44 -24.66 -21.47
N ARG A 161 -6.12 -25.47 -20.46
CA ARG A 161 -7.09 -25.87 -19.44
C ARG A 161 -6.94 -25.00 -18.20
N VAL A 162 -8.00 -24.25 -17.88
CA VAL A 162 -8.09 -23.37 -16.70
C VAL A 162 -9.12 -23.90 -15.71
N LYS A 163 -8.92 -23.62 -14.42
CA LYS A 163 -9.88 -23.98 -13.37
C LYS A 163 -11.04 -22.98 -13.36
N MET A 164 -12.24 -23.51 -13.19
CA MET A 164 -13.48 -22.74 -13.10
C MET A 164 -14.01 -22.84 -11.66
N ILE A 165 -14.39 -21.69 -11.10
CA ILE A 165 -15.15 -21.60 -9.85
C ILE A 165 -16.50 -21.02 -10.21
N VAL A 166 -17.57 -21.82 -10.07
CA VAL A 166 -18.94 -21.37 -10.32
C VAL A 166 -19.63 -21.16 -8.98
N ALA A 167 -20.24 -19.99 -8.77
CA ALA A 167 -20.85 -19.64 -7.51
C ALA A 167 -22.09 -18.75 -7.69
N SER A 168 -23.06 -18.91 -6.79
CA SER A 168 -24.24 -18.04 -6.62
C SER A 168 -24.11 -17.05 -5.45
N ASP A 169 -22.94 -17.05 -4.79
CA ASP A 169 -22.49 -16.10 -3.76
C ASP A 169 -20.96 -16.12 -3.79
N PHE A 170 -20.32 -14.95 -3.94
CA PHE A 170 -18.85 -14.91 -3.98
C PHE A 170 -18.20 -14.80 -2.60
N SER A 171 -18.96 -14.60 -1.54
CA SER A 171 -18.44 -14.43 -0.18
C SER A 171 -17.55 -15.60 0.23
N TRP A 172 -18.00 -16.85 0.01
CA TRP A 172 -17.20 -18.03 0.36
C TRP A 172 -15.94 -18.17 -0.50
N VAL A 173 -15.97 -17.71 -1.75
CA VAL A 173 -14.80 -17.71 -2.64
C VAL A 173 -13.79 -16.70 -2.11
N PHE A 174 -14.23 -15.49 -1.83
CA PHE A 174 -13.35 -14.43 -1.31
C PHE A 174 -12.78 -14.79 0.07
N ASP A 175 -13.56 -15.41 0.94
CA ASP A 175 -13.06 -15.92 2.22
C ASP A 175 -12.04 -17.06 2.04
N ALA A 176 -12.19 -17.92 1.02
CA ALA A 176 -11.21 -18.96 0.70
C ALA A 176 -9.88 -18.40 0.16
N PHE A 177 -9.94 -17.25 -0.53
CA PHE A 177 -8.77 -16.50 -1.00
C PHE A 177 -8.29 -15.43 0.01
N ALA A 178 -8.93 -15.32 1.17
CA ALA A 178 -8.55 -14.33 2.17
C ALA A 178 -7.10 -14.54 2.63
N ALA A 179 -6.41 -13.42 2.88
CA ALA A 179 -5.08 -13.48 3.44
C ALA A 179 -5.11 -14.21 4.78
N ASN A 180 -4.04 -14.96 5.07
CA ASN A 180 -3.89 -15.66 6.35
C ASN A 180 -4.17 -14.67 7.50
N PRO A 181 -5.01 -15.01 8.49
CA PRO A 181 -5.33 -14.15 9.62
C PRO A 181 -4.08 -13.58 10.34
N ALA A 182 -2.97 -14.35 10.37
CA ALA A 182 -1.70 -13.89 10.93
C ALA A 182 -1.07 -12.72 10.15
N LEU A 183 -1.38 -12.58 8.87
CA LEU A 183 -0.93 -11.50 7.98
C LEU A 183 -2.03 -10.44 7.76
N ALA A 184 -3.21 -10.59 8.35
CA ALA A 184 -4.33 -9.66 8.19
C ALA A 184 -4.05 -8.24 8.72
N HIS A 185 -3.04 -8.08 9.60
CA HIS A 185 -2.60 -6.76 10.07
C HIS A 185 -1.38 -6.21 9.33
N VAL A 186 -0.79 -6.97 8.42
CA VAL A 186 0.35 -6.50 7.63
C VAL A 186 -0.16 -5.51 6.59
N ASN A 187 0.36 -4.28 6.64
CA ASN A 187 0.02 -3.22 5.70
C ASN A 187 0.93 -3.34 4.45
N THR A 188 0.31 -3.45 3.27
CA THR A 188 1.02 -3.62 1.99
C THR A 188 1.90 -2.41 1.65
N LYS A 189 1.51 -1.20 2.05
CA LYS A 189 2.33 0.02 1.93
C LYS A 189 3.63 -0.08 2.73
N VAL A 190 3.59 -0.68 3.92
CA VAL A 190 4.81 -0.89 4.73
C VAL A 190 5.72 -1.89 4.04
N LEU A 191 5.20 -3.05 3.63
CA LEU A 191 5.97 -4.04 2.87
C LEU A 191 6.57 -3.42 1.59
N ARG A 192 5.80 -2.59 0.89
CA ARG A 192 6.24 -1.88 -0.30
C ARG A 192 7.42 -0.96 0.01
N ALA A 193 7.31 -0.15 1.06
CA ALA A 193 8.37 0.74 1.50
C ALA A 193 9.65 -0.03 1.90
N LEU A 194 9.51 -1.17 2.57
CA LEU A 194 10.63 -2.03 2.94
C LEU A 194 11.36 -2.60 1.72
N MET A 195 10.60 -3.11 0.75
CA MET A 195 11.16 -3.62 -0.51
C MET A 195 11.83 -2.51 -1.32
N ALA A 196 11.20 -1.33 -1.48
CA ALA A 196 11.83 -0.17 -2.12
C ALA A 196 13.20 0.12 -1.50
N ARG A 197 13.24 0.19 -0.17
CA ARG A 197 14.48 0.50 0.55
C ARG A 197 15.55 -0.57 0.37
N SER A 198 15.17 -1.85 0.37
CA SER A 198 16.10 -2.95 0.09
C SER A 198 16.69 -2.85 -1.33
N TYR A 199 15.87 -2.49 -2.32
CA TYR A 199 16.34 -2.29 -3.68
C TYR A 199 17.30 -1.09 -3.81
N GLU A 200 16.98 0.04 -3.15
CA GLU A 200 17.87 1.21 -3.09
C GLU A 200 19.21 0.86 -2.44
N LEU A 201 19.15 0.11 -1.34
CA LEU A 201 20.33 -0.36 -0.61
C LEU A 201 21.26 -1.15 -1.54
N VAL A 202 20.74 -2.15 -2.24
CA VAL A 202 21.53 -3.01 -3.14
C VAL A 202 22.02 -2.26 -4.37
N ARG A 203 21.17 -1.42 -4.98
CA ARG A 203 21.48 -0.80 -6.29
C ARG A 203 22.31 0.47 -6.19
N THR A 204 22.18 1.21 -5.09
CA THR A 204 22.75 2.57 -4.98
C THR A 204 23.64 2.70 -3.76
N ASP A 205 23.19 2.31 -2.58
CA ASP A 205 23.91 2.60 -1.32
C ASP A 205 25.14 1.68 -1.16
N ILE A 206 24.99 0.36 -1.34
CA ILE A 206 26.09 -0.63 -1.24
C ILE A 206 27.20 -0.32 -2.25
N PRO A 207 26.93 -0.09 -3.55
CA PRO A 207 27.98 0.26 -4.51
C PRO A 207 28.74 1.54 -4.18
N ARG A 208 28.18 2.41 -3.33
CA ARG A 208 28.79 3.67 -2.90
C ARG A 208 29.51 3.57 -1.54
N MET A 209 29.40 2.45 -0.84
CA MET A 209 30.06 2.22 0.46
C MET A 209 31.44 1.56 0.28
N THR A 210 32.44 2.06 1.00
CA THR A 210 33.83 1.55 0.98
C THR A 210 33.99 0.28 1.83
N VAL A 211 34.48 -0.79 1.19
CA VAL A 211 34.30 -2.23 1.48
C VAL A 211 34.80 -2.77 2.84
N GLU A 212 35.69 -2.10 3.59
CA GLU A 212 36.30 -2.70 4.80
C GLU A 212 35.49 -2.53 6.11
N ALA A 213 34.61 -1.54 6.21
CA ALA A 213 33.78 -1.35 7.42
C ALA A 213 32.53 -2.27 7.46
N ASP A 214 32.24 -2.95 6.35
CA ASP A 214 30.88 -3.42 6.01
C ASP A 214 30.55 -4.86 6.44
N PHE A 215 31.49 -5.81 6.39
CA PHE A 215 31.17 -7.18 6.79
C PHE A 215 30.85 -7.31 8.29
N LYS A 216 31.48 -6.51 9.15
CA LYS A 216 31.16 -6.50 10.59
C LYS A 216 29.78 -5.90 10.90
N MET A 217 29.35 -4.87 10.16
CA MET A 217 28.02 -4.28 10.34
C MET A 217 26.90 -5.18 9.82
N LEU A 218 27.10 -5.85 8.67
CA LEU A 218 26.12 -6.81 8.15
C LEU A 218 25.96 -8.02 9.06
N THR A 219 27.06 -8.60 9.55
CA THR A 219 26.99 -9.76 10.44
C THR A 219 26.30 -9.43 11.77
N SER A 220 26.62 -8.29 12.38
CA SER A 220 25.95 -7.84 13.63
C SER A 220 24.49 -7.43 13.43
N ALA A 221 24.11 -7.00 12.22
CA ALA A 221 22.72 -6.67 11.89
C ALA A 221 21.81 -7.90 11.78
N VAL A 222 22.33 -9.06 11.38
CA VAL A 222 21.55 -10.32 11.31
C VAL A 222 21.37 -10.96 12.70
N GLU A 223 22.20 -10.59 13.67
CA GLU A 223 22.19 -11.14 15.03
C GLU A 223 21.16 -10.49 15.97
N SER A 224 20.62 -9.31 15.64
CA SER A 224 19.62 -8.64 16.48
C SER A 224 18.56 -7.89 15.69
N SER A 225 17.31 -7.97 16.15
CA SER A 225 16.14 -7.33 15.51
C SER A 225 16.26 -5.81 15.42
N ASP A 226 16.89 -5.14 16.41
CA ASP A 226 17.11 -3.69 16.40
C ASP A 226 18.16 -3.28 15.34
N SER A 227 19.22 -4.07 15.18
CA SER A 227 20.28 -3.79 14.22
C SER A 227 19.85 -4.12 12.78
N PHE A 228 19.05 -5.18 12.61
CA PHE A 228 18.33 -5.47 11.37
C PHE A 228 17.42 -4.30 10.98
N ALA A 229 16.63 -3.80 11.94
CA ALA A 229 15.76 -2.66 11.71
C ALA A 229 16.57 -1.40 11.32
N ARG A 230 17.75 -1.14 11.89
CA ARG A 230 18.62 -0.02 11.47
C ARG A 230 19.19 -0.20 10.06
N LEU A 231 19.62 -1.41 9.71
CA LEU A 231 20.18 -1.73 8.39
C LEU A 231 19.18 -1.47 7.26
N PHE A 232 17.93 -1.86 7.45
CA PHE A 232 16.84 -1.63 6.51
C PHE A 232 16.17 -0.26 6.68
N GLY A 233 16.69 0.60 7.56
CA GLY A 233 16.10 1.91 7.89
C GLY A 233 14.76 1.84 8.62
N ILE A 234 14.28 0.64 8.98
CA ILE A 234 13.02 0.35 9.71
C ILE A 234 13.05 0.88 11.15
N ALA A 235 14.22 0.95 11.78
CA ALA A 235 14.37 1.57 13.10
C ALA A 235 14.01 3.07 13.05
N ASN A 236 14.17 3.70 11.87
CA ASN A 236 13.68 5.05 11.57
C ASN A 236 12.26 5.03 10.96
N ILE A 237 11.55 3.91 10.89
CA ILE A 237 10.15 3.84 10.44
C ILE A 237 9.23 3.60 11.63
N ASN A 238 9.61 2.78 12.61
CA ASN A 238 8.76 2.53 13.79
C ASN A 238 8.80 3.67 14.83
N ASN A 239 9.91 4.39 15.01
CA ASN A 239 10.00 5.50 15.98
C ASN A 239 9.86 6.91 15.38
N TYR A 240 9.91 7.04 14.06
CA TYR A 240 9.85 8.32 13.35
C TYR A 240 8.44 8.61 12.81
N SER A 241 7.73 7.58 12.31
CA SER A 241 6.38 7.75 11.76
C SER A 241 5.30 7.89 12.83
N ALA A 242 5.44 7.21 13.97
CA ALA A 242 4.44 7.27 15.03
C ALA A 242 4.54 8.57 15.84
N ALA A 243 5.75 9.01 16.19
CA ALA A 243 5.92 10.17 17.07
C ALA A 243 6.06 11.51 16.31
N GLY A 244 6.53 11.50 15.05
CA GLY A 244 6.48 12.67 14.16
C GLY A 244 5.08 12.99 13.62
N ALA A 245 4.17 12.00 13.58
CA ALA A 245 2.78 12.22 13.19
C ALA A 245 1.97 13.01 14.24
N TYR A 246 2.27 12.86 15.53
CA TYR A 246 1.60 13.61 16.60
C TYR A 246 2.21 14.99 16.84
N HIS A 247 3.50 15.20 16.51
CA HIS A 247 4.20 16.48 16.69
C HIS A 247 4.80 17.00 15.36
N PRO A 248 4.01 17.22 14.29
CA PRO A 248 4.59 17.53 12.98
C PRO A 248 5.16 18.97 12.90
N ILE A 249 4.76 19.83 13.84
CA ILE A 249 4.78 21.28 13.68
C ILE A 249 6.01 21.90 14.36
N SER A 250 6.69 22.83 13.69
CA SER A 250 7.74 23.67 14.28
C SER A 250 7.17 24.81 15.12
N LEU A 251 7.96 25.39 16.03
CA LEU A 251 7.50 26.54 16.83
C LEU A 251 7.09 27.75 15.96
N THR A 252 7.70 27.91 14.78
CA THR A 252 7.34 28.95 13.81
C THR A 252 5.94 28.72 13.25
N GLU A 253 5.58 27.48 12.94
CA GLU A 253 4.25 27.11 12.44
C GLU A 253 3.19 27.19 13.54
N VAL A 254 3.53 26.84 14.79
CA VAL A 254 2.68 27.11 15.96
C VAL A 254 2.38 28.61 16.09
N GLY A 255 3.42 29.45 15.95
CA GLY A 255 3.25 30.91 15.93
C GLY A 255 2.28 31.37 14.84
N LYS A 256 2.44 30.85 13.60
CA LYS A 256 1.54 31.15 12.49
C LYS A 256 0.10 30.69 12.75
N ALA A 257 -0.10 29.49 13.30
CA ALA A 257 -1.42 28.95 13.64
C ALA A 257 -2.13 29.78 14.72
N LEU A 258 -1.37 30.47 15.59
CA LEU A 258 -1.88 31.39 16.60
C LEU A 258 -2.06 32.83 16.11
N GLY A 259 -1.77 33.12 14.82
CA GLY A 259 -1.92 34.44 14.21
C GLY A 259 -0.66 35.33 14.27
N TYR A 260 0.50 34.78 14.64
CA TYR A 260 1.76 35.52 14.74
C TYR A 260 2.67 35.32 13.53
N LYS A 261 3.61 36.26 13.32
CA LYS A 261 4.54 36.22 12.18
C LYS A 261 5.70 35.23 12.34
N GLY A 262 5.94 34.71 13.54
CA GLY A 262 7.06 33.80 13.82
C GLY A 262 7.01 33.15 15.20
N TRP A 263 8.09 32.48 15.57
CA TRP A 263 8.15 31.59 16.75
C TRP A 263 8.16 32.32 18.11
N HIS A 264 8.59 33.58 18.17
CA HIS A 264 8.86 34.31 19.42
C HIS A 264 7.61 34.44 20.31
N SER A 265 6.44 34.69 19.72
CA SER A 265 5.18 34.83 20.46
C SER A 265 4.69 33.49 21.01
N ALA A 266 4.88 32.39 20.26
CA ALA A 266 4.57 31.05 20.74
C ALA A 266 5.52 30.64 21.88
N ASP A 267 6.80 30.99 21.79
CA ASP A 267 7.79 30.76 22.86
C ASP A 267 7.42 31.48 24.16
N SER A 268 7.00 32.74 24.06
CA SER A 268 6.53 33.53 25.19
C SER A 268 5.28 32.93 25.85
N LEU A 269 4.36 32.39 25.06
CA LEU A 269 3.19 31.67 25.58
C LEU A 269 3.60 30.41 26.35
N ILE A 270 4.55 29.62 25.84
CA ILE A 270 5.07 28.44 26.54
C ILE A 270 5.71 28.84 27.88
N TYR A 271 6.47 29.94 27.90
CA TYR A 271 7.04 30.47 29.13
C TYR A 271 5.95 30.86 30.15
N ARG A 272 4.86 31.51 29.71
CA ARG A 272 3.73 31.84 30.59
C ARG A 272 3.03 30.61 31.16
N VAL A 273 2.78 29.59 30.32
CA VAL A 273 2.23 28.30 30.78
C VAL A 273 3.13 27.69 31.87
N SER A 274 4.45 27.70 31.66
CA SER A 274 5.44 27.20 32.62
C SER A 274 5.41 27.96 33.95
N GLN A 275 5.30 29.29 33.92
CA GLN A 275 5.16 30.09 35.14
C GLN A 275 3.84 29.83 35.88
N LYS A 276 2.73 29.68 35.15
CA LYS A 276 1.38 29.51 35.72
C LYS A 276 1.13 28.12 36.30
N LYS A 277 1.71 27.08 35.68
CA LYS A 277 1.49 25.67 36.07
C LYS A 277 2.70 25.02 36.77
N GLY A 278 3.85 25.70 36.82
CA GLY A 278 5.08 25.18 37.43
C GLY A 278 5.74 24.03 36.65
N VAL A 279 5.30 23.76 35.42
CA VAL A 279 5.76 22.64 34.59
C VAL A 279 6.17 23.16 33.21
N ASP A 280 7.40 22.85 32.81
CA ASP A 280 7.94 23.21 31.50
C ASP A 280 7.77 22.06 30.51
N ILE A 281 6.88 22.24 29.54
CA ILE A 281 6.59 21.25 28.50
C ILE A 281 7.79 20.97 27.59
N LYS A 282 8.85 21.81 27.58
CA LYS A 282 10.03 21.57 26.74
C LYS A 282 11.06 20.62 27.36
N LYS A 283 10.93 20.30 28.66
CA LYS A 283 11.92 19.50 29.40
C LYS A 283 11.82 18.00 29.17
N SER A 284 10.71 17.52 28.63
CA SER A 284 10.49 16.12 28.30
C SER A 284 9.71 15.98 27.00
N ASP A 285 9.75 14.78 26.43
CA ASP A 285 8.79 14.37 25.41
C ASP A 285 7.44 14.12 26.10
N ASN A 286 6.38 14.76 25.62
CA ASN A 286 5.04 14.71 26.21
C ASN A 286 3.96 14.93 25.15
N ARG A 287 2.70 15.06 25.58
CA ARG A 287 1.53 15.33 24.74
C ARG A 287 1.64 16.57 23.84
N TYR A 288 2.40 17.58 24.27
CA TYR A 288 2.49 18.89 23.62
C TYR A 288 3.79 19.09 22.83
N HIS A 289 4.89 18.51 23.30
CA HIS A 289 6.23 18.82 22.82
C HIS A 289 7.12 17.59 22.73
N ARG A 290 8.00 17.60 21.72
CA ARG A 290 9.07 16.63 21.53
C ARG A 290 10.37 17.29 21.10
N ALA A 291 11.51 16.79 21.58
CA ALA A 291 12.84 17.24 21.15
C ALA A 291 13.57 16.16 20.33
N GLU A 292 13.91 16.48 19.09
CA GLU A 292 14.62 15.58 18.17
C GLU A 292 16.08 16.02 18.03
N LYS A 293 17.02 15.16 18.39
CA LYS A 293 18.45 15.46 18.23
C LYS A 293 18.97 14.89 16.91
N VAL A 294 19.34 15.76 15.99
CA VAL A 294 20.01 15.39 14.74
C VAL A 294 21.43 15.94 14.79
N ASN A 295 22.42 15.04 14.84
CA ASN A 295 23.83 15.36 15.08
C ASN A 295 24.02 16.15 16.39
N LYS A 296 24.38 17.45 16.28
CA LYS A 296 24.57 18.37 17.41
C LYS A 296 23.41 19.35 17.59
N THR A 297 22.39 19.29 16.74
CA THR A 297 21.27 20.25 16.71
C THR A 297 20.02 19.60 17.29
N VAL A 298 19.30 20.32 18.14
CA VAL A 298 18.02 19.89 18.71
C VAL A 298 16.89 20.62 17.97
N PHE A 299 15.98 19.85 17.39
CA PHE A 299 14.79 20.33 16.71
C PHE A 299 13.59 20.12 17.63
N HIS A 300 12.91 21.21 17.99
CA HIS A 300 11.71 21.16 18.82
C HIS A 300 10.46 21.08 17.95
N LYS A 301 9.63 20.09 18.26
CA LYS A 301 8.43 19.71 17.52
C LYS A 301 7.21 19.74 18.44
N TYR A 302 6.06 20.14 17.90
CA TYR A 302 4.84 20.44 18.65
C TYR A 302 3.62 19.78 18.02
N SER A 303 2.67 19.39 18.86
CA SER A 303 1.40 18.78 18.46
C SER A 303 0.30 19.81 18.21
N ALA A 304 -0.83 19.36 17.65
CA ALA A 304 -2.04 20.17 17.57
C ALA A 304 -2.56 20.57 18.97
N ASP A 305 -2.40 19.69 19.96
CA ASP A 305 -2.77 19.96 21.36
C ASP A 305 -1.93 21.10 21.96
N ALA A 306 -0.68 21.28 21.51
CA ALA A 306 0.12 22.43 21.90
C ALA A 306 -0.44 23.74 21.34
N ILE A 307 -0.99 23.74 20.11
CA ILE A 307 -1.64 24.94 19.55
C ILE A 307 -2.87 25.29 20.38
N GLU A 308 -3.69 24.30 20.74
CA GLU A 308 -4.90 24.52 21.52
C GLU A 308 -4.57 25.00 22.95
N LEU A 309 -3.59 24.40 23.61
CA LEU A 309 -3.09 24.85 24.91
C LEU A 309 -2.64 26.33 24.87
N LEU A 310 -1.85 26.69 23.86
CA LEU A 310 -1.33 28.05 23.73
C LEU A 310 -2.39 29.05 23.26
N ARG A 311 -3.42 28.59 22.54
CA ARG A 311 -4.60 29.38 22.21
C ARG A 311 -5.39 29.73 23.49
N LYS A 312 -5.67 28.74 24.34
CA LYS A 312 -6.36 28.97 25.62
C LYS A 312 -5.59 29.93 26.52
N GLU A 313 -4.28 29.78 26.62
CA GLU A 313 -3.45 30.74 27.38
C GLU A 313 -3.38 32.14 26.73
N ARG A 314 -3.45 32.24 25.39
CA ARG A 314 -3.55 33.53 24.69
C ARG A 314 -4.88 34.23 24.98
N ASP A 315 -5.97 33.47 24.96
CA ASP A 315 -7.34 33.97 25.06
C ASP A 315 -7.81 34.12 26.53
N GLY A 316 -6.98 33.69 27.48
CA GLY A 316 -7.26 33.80 28.93
C GLY A 316 -8.24 32.75 29.45
N GLU A 317 -8.44 31.66 28.69
CA GLU A 317 -9.33 30.57 29.05
C GLU A 317 -8.72 29.66 30.12
N GLU A 318 -9.59 28.98 30.87
CA GLU A 318 -9.16 27.98 31.85
C GLU A 318 -8.76 26.67 31.16
N TYR A 319 -7.66 26.07 31.61
CA TYR A 319 -7.17 24.80 31.10
C TYR A 319 -6.42 24.02 32.18
N GLU A 320 -6.46 22.69 32.07
CA GLU A 320 -5.61 21.77 32.83
C GLU A 320 -4.43 21.33 31.96
N LEU A 321 -3.27 21.13 32.61
CA LEU A 321 -2.08 20.66 31.94
C LEU A 321 -1.99 19.14 32.14
N ASP A 322 -2.17 18.39 31.05
CA ASP A 322 -2.04 16.94 31.02
C ASP A 322 -0.80 16.59 30.20
N MET A 323 0.28 16.20 30.88
CA MET A 323 1.53 15.84 30.22
C MET A 323 1.43 14.52 29.43
N GLY A 324 0.31 13.78 29.54
CA GLY A 324 0.18 12.40 29.05
C GLY A 324 1.03 11.45 29.91
N ILE A 325 0.74 10.14 29.87
CA ILE A 325 1.38 9.11 30.72
C ILE A 325 2.92 9.22 30.66
N PRO A 326 3.59 9.49 31.79
CA PRO A 326 5.04 9.33 31.92
C PRO A 326 5.37 8.32 33.03
N ALA A 327 5.78 7.10 32.67
CA ALA A 327 6.50 6.15 33.53
C ALA A 327 6.90 4.91 32.67
N GLU A 328 8.15 4.45 32.58
CA GLU A 328 9.35 4.67 33.39
C GLU A 328 10.61 4.72 32.52
N ALA A 329 11.53 5.59 32.95
CA ALA A 329 12.95 5.35 32.74
C ALA A 329 13.39 4.18 33.63
N LYS A 330 14.06 3.21 33.04
CA LYS A 330 15.15 2.44 33.67
C LYS A 330 16.20 2.11 32.63
#